data_AF-A0A4Q2XTZ8-F1
#
_entry.id   AF-A0A4Q2XTZ8-F1
#
_cell.length_a   1.000
_cell.length_b   1.000
_cell.length_c   1.000
_cell.angle_alpha   90.00
_cell.angle_beta   90.00
_cell.angle_gamma   90.00
#
_symmetry.space_group_name_H-M   'P 1'
#
loop_
_entity.id
_entity.type
_entity.pdbx_description
1 polymer ?
#
loop_
_entity_poly.entity_id
_entity_poly.type
_entity_poly.pdbx_seq_one_letter_code
_entity_poly.pdbx_strand_id
1 'polypeptide(L)'
;FDLQGLGAKKIASLHSELGVSSIADLQRACESGEASKLAGFGEKTVANLLEAIQSRAQYAESFRADQAAPAVEDILEYLRGHPDTSRAEAAGIFRRGKETVHDLDFLVATKKPEALMEAFVKPPWVESVIASGPTKTSVRLKNGVQCDLRAVSNAEFPFALAYFTGSKEHNIQMRSRALKHGWTLNEYRFAPTGPDSPEPPDDIHDESQLHRALGLEFIEPELREGSGEIEAAEAGTLPKLIETENLRGTFHNHTTASDGHATLRQMAEAAMELGLEYLGIADHSKASFQANGLDEARLRAQLEEIRELNREFAPDFRLFAGSEVDILKDGSLDFPDDLLAELDYAVASVHSVFNLPEAEMTERILRAVANPHITMLGHPTGRLLLKRESYAVNIPAIIEACAANGTIIELNASPWRLDLDWRWWRMASAKGVKCSINPDAHSIDGLQDLWHGIRAARKGWLTRADVLNTLPLDKVWSALQAKRAAAGVSGPV
;
A
#
# COMPACT_ATOMS: atom_id res chain seq x y z
N PHE A 1 -22.51 14.45 -1.83
CA PHE A 1 -21.03 14.29 -1.90
C PHE A 1 -20.57 13.49 -0.67
N ASP A 2 -19.46 12.76 -0.75
CA ASP A 2 -18.87 12.02 0.39
C ASP A 2 -17.70 12.81 1.00
N LEU A 3 -17.71 12.99 2.33
CA LEU A 3 -16.73 13.76 3.09
C LEU A 3 -16.58 13.15 4.49
N GLN A 4 -15.35 13.05 5.00
CA GLN A 4 -15.11 12.53 6.34
C GLN A 4 -15.81 13.40 7.40
N GLY A 5 -16.45 12.75 8.39
CA GLY A 5 -17.19 13.44 9.46
C GLY A 5 -18.65 13.79 9.11
N LEU A 6 -19.10 13.50 7.88
CA LEU A 6 -20.48 13.65 7.41
C LEU A 6 -21.19 12.30 7.29
N GLY A 7 -21.90 11.91 8.34
CA GLY A 7 -22.84 10.79 8.28
C GLY A 7 -24.18 11.18 7.64
N ALA A 8 -24.97 10.19 7.23
CA ALA A 8 -26.26 10.38 6.56
C ALA A 8 -27.21 11.38 7.26
N LYS A 9 -27.26 11.37 8.60
CA LYS A 9 -28.08 12.31 9.38
C LYS A 9 -27.63 13.77 9.24
N LYS A 10 -26.32 14.01 9.25
CA LYS A 10 -25.74 15.36 9.07
C LYS A 10 -25.93 15.87 7.65
N ILE A 11 -25.76 14.99 6.66
CA ILE A 11 -26.03 15.31 5.24
C ILE A 11 -27.50 15.70 5.06
N ALA A 12 -28.43 14.94 5.66
CA ALA A 12 -29.85 15.25 5.60
C ALA A 12 -30.17 16.64 6.18
N SER A 13 -29.65 16.98 7.38
CA SER A 13 -29.85 18.30 8.01
C SER A 13 -29.28 19.44 7.17
N LEU A 14 -28.05 19.31 6.65
CA LEU A 14 -27.45 20.32 5.76
C LEU A 14 -28.28 20.56 4.49
N HIS A 15 -28.79 19.48 3.89
CA HIS A 15 -29.61 19.57 2.70
C HIS A 15 -30.99 20.18 3.00
N SER A 16 -31.67 19.74 4.07
CA SER A 16 -33.02 20.20 4.40
C SER A 16 -33.07 21.62 4.97
N GLU A 17 -32.06 22.03 5.75
CA GLU A 17 -32.08 23.30 6.48
C GLU A 17 -31.29 24.41 5.77
N LEU A 18 -30.19 24.07 5.08
CA LEU A 18 -29.32 25.03 4.40
C LEU A 18 -29.27 24.86 2.88
N GLY A 19 -30.01 23.90 2.31
CA GLY A 19 -30.03 23.66 0.87
C GLY A 19 -28.68 23.22 0.29
N VAL A 20 -27.78 22.70 1.13
CA VAL A 20 -26.44 22.30 0.71
C VAL A 20 -26.53 21.07 -0.20
N SER A 21 -26.14 21.25 -1.46
CA SER A 21 -26.20 20.20 -2.49
C SER A 21 -24.83 19.86 -3.10
N SER A 22 -23.85 20.75 -2.91
CA SER A 22 -22.48 20.61 -3.41
C SER A 22 -21.42 20.88 -2.33
N ILE A 23 -20.18 20.48 -2.59
CA ILE A 23 -19.02 20.80 -1.73
C ILE A 23 -18.84 22.32 -1.60
N ALA A 24 -19.05 23.05 -2.70
CA ALA A 24 -18.97 24.50 -2.69
C ALA A 24 -20.05 25.14 -1.81
N ASP A 25 -21.28 24.59 -1.80
CA ASP A 25 -22.35 25.05 -0.91
C ASP A 25 -21.97 24.79 0.55
N LEU A 26 -21.44 23.59 0.84
CA LEU A 26 -21.01 23.22 2.18
C LEU A 26 -19.89 24.12 2.68
N GLN A 27 -18.88 24.39 1.84
CA GLN A 27 -17.78 25.29 2.18
C GLN A 27 -18.31 26.68 2.54
N ARG A 28 -19.17 27.25 1.69
CA ARG A 28 -19.80 28.56 1.95
C ARG A 28 -20.60 28.55 3.25
N ALA A 29 -21.39 27.51 3.50
CA ALA A 29 -22.18 27.39 4.73
C ALA A 29 -21.30 27.28 6.00
N CYS A 30 -20.13 26.65 5.89
CA CYS A 30 -19.16 26.56 6.98
C CYS A 30 -18.44 27.90 7.21
N GLU A 31 -17.94 28.54 6.15
CA GLU A 31 -17.23 29.82 6.21
C GLU A 31 -18.13 30.98 6.65
N SER A 32 -19.42 30.95 6.28
CA SER A 32 -20.41 31.95 6.69
C SER A 32 -20.89 31.78 8.14
N GLY A 33 -20.54 30.67 8.79
CA GLY A 33 -21.02 30.31 10.13
C GLY A 33 -22.49 29.85 10.18
N GLU A 34 -23.14 29.65 9.03
CA GLU A 34 -24.52 29.13 8.98
C GLU A 34 -24.60 27.67 9.40
N ALA A 35 -23.62 26.85 8.99
CA ALA A 35 -23.52 25.46 9.40
C ALA A 35 -23.42 25.33 10.94
N SER A 36 -22.74 26.26 11.61
CA SER A 36 -22.58 26.26 13.08
C SER A 36 -23.89 26.41 13.86
N LYS A 37 -24.96 26.85 13.21
CA LYS A 37 -26.29 27.01 13.81
C LYS A 37 -27.08 25.71 13.83
N LEU A 38 -26.68 24.70 13.06
CA LEU A 38 -27.33 23.40 13.00
C LEU A 38 -26.95 22.53 14.19
N ALA A 39 -27.93 21.74 14.68
CA ALA A 39 -27.67 20.78 15.74
C ALA A 39 -26.65 19.72 15.28
N GLY A 40 -25.56 19.56 16.05
CA GLY A 40 -24.48 18.61 15.74
C GLY A 40 -23.32 19.19 14.90
N PHE A 41 -23.37 20.49 14.57
CA PHE A 41 -22.35 21.22 13.83
C PHE A 41 -21.65 22.28 14.71
N GLY A 42 -21.21 21.92 15.92
CA GLY A 42 -20.41 22.85 16.73
C GLY A 42 -19.09 23.27 16.06
N GLU A 43 -18.40 24.27 16.61
CA GLU A 43 -17.18 24.87 16.03
C GLU A 43 -16.14 23.83 15.60
N LYS A 44 -15.88 22.81 16.44
CA LYS A 44 -14.95 21.72 16.12
C LYS A 44 -15.41 20.88 14.92
N THR A 45 -16.71 20.62 14.80
CA THR A 45 -17.25 19.90 13.63
C THR A 45 -17.05 20.72 12.37
N VAL A 46 -17.35 22.02 12.40
CA VAL A 46 -17.21 22.90 11.23
C VAL A 46 -15.75 23.05 10.81
N ALA A 47 -14.83 23.21 11.76
CA ALA A 47 -13.39 23.23 11.49
C ALA A 47 -12.93 21.94 10.80
N ASN A 48 -13.33 20.77 11.32
CA ASN A 48 -12.99 19.48 10.70
C ASN A 48 -13.57 19.33 9.28
N LEU A 49 -14.76 19.89 9.01
CA LEU A 49 -15.35 19.85 7.67
C LEU A 49 -14.59 20.73 6.68
N LEU A 50 -14.18 21.94 7.10
CA LEU A 50 -13.36 22.82 6.28
C LEU A 50 -11.99 22.19 5.97
N GLU A 51 -11.35 21.57 6.96
CA GLU A 51 -10.12 20.82 6.79
C GLU A 51 -10.29 19.64 5.80
N ALA A 52 -11.39 18.90 5.90
CA ALA A 52 -11.69 17.80 4.99
C ALA A 52 -12.00 18.28 3.56
N ILE A 53 -12.65 19.44 3.39
CA ILE A 53 -12.85 20.08 2.07
C ILE A 53 -11.52 20.52 1.47
N GLN A 54 -10.67 21.16 2.26
CA GLN A 54 -9.33 21.57 1.83
C GLN A 54 -8.47 20.37 1.43
N SER A 55 -8.47 19.31 2.24
CA SER A 55 -7.75 18.06 1.96
C SER A 55 -8.23 17.44 0.64
N ARG A 56 -9.55 17.43 0.42
CA ARG A 56 -10.12 16.94 -0.86
C ARG A 56 -9.67 17.77 -2.05
N ALA A 57 -9.61 19.09 -1.92
CA ALA A 57 -9.10 19.97 -2.98
C ALA A 57 -7.60 19.74 -3.24
N GLN A 58 -6.81 19.53 -2.18
CA GLN A 58 -5.39 19.21 -2.25
C GLN A 58 -5.13 17.90 -3.01
N TYR A 59 -6.02 16.91 -2.87
CA TYR A 59 -5.91 15.61 -3.53
C TYR A 59 -6.65 15.51 -4.87
N ALA A 60 -7.20 16.61 -5.41
CA ALA A 60 -8.05 16.56 -6.61
C ALA A 60 -7.36 16.00 -7.87
N GLU A 61 -6.03 16.08 -7.93
CA GLU A 61 -5.19 15.53 -9.03
C GLU A 61 -4.33 14.33 -8.57
N SER A 62 -4.69 13.71 -7.45
CA SER A 62 -4.02 12.51 -6.94
C SER A 62 -4.96 11.32 -7.03
N PHE A 63 -4.41 10.18 -7.40
CA PHE A 63 -5.12 8.93 -7.54
C PHE A 63 -4.38 7.88 -6.74
N ARG A 64 -5.10 6.95 -6.12
CA ARG A 64 -4.44 5.79 -5.53
C ARG A 64 -3.96 4.86 -6.65
N ALA A 65 -2.90 4.12 -6.40
CA ALA A 65 -2.32 3.24 -7.41
C ALA A 65 -3.30 2.18 -7.93
N ASP A 66 -4.21 1.66 -7.09
CA ASP A 66 -5.26 0.70 -7.48
C ASP A 66 -6.24 1.28 -8.50
N GLN A 67 -6.57 2.57 -8.37
CA GLN A 67 -7.49 3.24 -9.29
C GLN A 67 -6.86 3.48 -10.67
N ALA A 68 -5.53 3.60 -10.71
CA ALA A 68 -4.78 3.83 -11.93
C ALA A 68 -4.33 2.53 -12.62
N ALA A 69 -4.18 1.43 -11.86
CA ALA A 69 -3.64 0.17 -12.37
C ALA A 69 -4.41 -0.41 -13.57
N PRO A 70 -5.76 -0.47 -13.60
CA PRO A 70 -6.49 -0.96 -14.77
C PRO A 70 -6.20 -0.14 -16.04
N ALA A 71 -6.12 1.19 -15.92
CA ALA A 71 -5.77 2.04 -17.05
C ALA A 71 -4.34 1.79 -17.53
N VAL A 72 -3.41 1.49 -16.62
CA VAL A 72 -2.03 1.12 -16.99
C VAL A 72 -1.99 -0.16 -17.80
N GLU A 73 -2.74 -1.18 -17.37
CA GLU A 73 -2.82 -2.46 -18.07
C GLU A 73 -3.43 -2.30 -19.47
N ASP A 74 -4.60 -1.64 -19.57
CA ASP A 74 -5.29 -1.38 -20.84
C ASP A 74 -4.40 -0.60 -21.82
N ILE A 75 -3.68 0.43 -21.33
CA ILE A 75 -2.79 1.24 -22.16
C ILE A 75 -1.56 0.45 -22.60
N LEU A 76 -0.97 -0.36 -21.72
CA LEU A 76 0.16 -1.20 -22.11
C LEU A 76 -0.23 -2.25 -23.13
N GLU A 77 -1.38 -2.90 -22.96
CA GLU A 77 -1.91 -3.84 -23.93
C GLU A 77 -2.12 -3.16 -25.29
N TYR A 78 -2.77 -1.99 -25.29
CA TYR A 78 -2.97 -1.19 -26.50
C TYR A 78 -1.65 -0.83 -27.20
N LEU A 79 -0.68 -0.32 -26.45
CA LEU A 79 0.63 0.08 -26.99
C LEU A 79 1.41 -1.11 -27.53
N ARG A 80 1.46 -2.23 -26.79
CA ARG A 80 2.16 -3.45 -27.18
C ARG A 80 1.48 -4.16 -28.35
N GLY A 81 0.16 -4.02 -28.50
CA GLY A 81 -0.60 -4.57 -29.63
C GLY A 81 -0.50 -3.75 -30.92
N HIS A 82 0.03 -2.53 -30.90
CA HIS A 82 0.15 -1.69 -32.08
C HIS A 82 1.26 -2.18 -33.03
N PRO A 83 1.03 -2.29 -34.35
CA PRO A 83 1.98 -2.91 -35.30
C PRO A 83 3.31 -2.19 -35.45
N ASP A 84 3.35 -0.88 -35.16
CA ASP A 84 4.56 -0.07 -35.22
C ASP A 84 5.31 0.04 -33.87
N THR A 85 4.83 -0.65 -32.83
CA THR A 85 5.50 -0.71 -31.52
C THR A 85 6.53 -1.84 -31.49
N SER A 86 7.76 -1.52 -31.08
CA SER A 86 8.79 -2.53 -30.80
C SER A 86 8.78 -2.95 -29.32
N ARG A 87 8.64 -1.99 -28.41
CA ARG A 87 8.64 -2.18 -26.95
C ARG A 87 7.75 -1.12 -26.33
N ALA A 88 7.03 -1.43 -25.26
CA ALA A 88 6.32 -0.43 -24.48
C ALA A 88 6.33 -0.80 -23.00
N GLU A 89 6.59 0.18 -22.15
CA GLU A 89 6.65 0.03 -20.69
C GLU A 89 6.02 1.23 -20.00
N ALA A 90 5.37 0.96 -18.85
CA ALA A 90 4.97 2.00 -17.93
C ALA A 90 6.22 2.47 -17.19
N ALA A 91 6.33 3.78 -16.98
CA ALA A 91 7.45 4.44 -16.32
C ALA A 91 6.93 5.23 -15.11
N GLY A 92 7.67 6.26 -14.72
CA GLY A 92 7.22 7.23 -13.75
C GLY A 92 6.98 6.67 -12.35
N ILE A 93 6.14 7.39 -11.64
CA ILE A 93 5.83 7.15 -10.23
C ILE A 93 5.09 5.81 -10.01
N PHE A 94 4.27 5.40 -10.98
CA PHE A 94 3.56 4.11 -10.95
C PHE A 94 4.54 2.94 -10.99
N ARG A 95 5.52 2.96 -11.92
CA ARG A 95 6.53 1.90 -12.03
C ARG A 95 7.36 1.74 -10.76
N ARG A 96 7.62 2.83 -10.02
CA ARG A 96 8.32 2.79 -8.73
C ARG A 96 7.45 2.33 -7.56
N GLY A 97 6.21 1.91 -7.79
CA GLY A 97 5.36 1.32 -6.76
C GLY A 97 4.90 2.29 -5.68
N LYS A 98 4.75 3.58 -5.99
CA LYS A 98 4.18 4.55 -5.04
C LYS A 98 2.70 4.26 -4.79
N GLU A 99 2.30 4.54 -3.56
CA GLU A 99 0.96 4.38 -3.03
C GLU A 99 -0.09 5.25 -3.76
N THR A 100 0.34 6.41 -4.27
CA THR A 100 -0.47 7.36 -5.02
C THR A 100 0.30 7.88 -6.23
N VAL A 101 -0.44 8.30 -7.25
CA VAL A 101 0.06 8.82 -8.52
C VAL A 101 -0.69 10.11 -8.90
N HIS A 102 -0.04 10.98 -9.66
CA HIS A 102 -0.66 12.22 -10.19
C HIS A 102 -0.87 12.12 -11.70
N ASP A 103 0.02 11.40 -12.36
CA ASP A 103 0.03 11.10 -13.78
C ASP A 103 0.52 9.66 -14.01
N LEU A 104 0.36 9.22 -15.26
CA LEU A 104 0.89 7.97 -15.76
C LEU A 104 1.85 8.24 -16.91
N ASP A 105 3.07 7.73 -16.82
CA ASP A 105 4.09 7.85 -17.86
C ASP A 105 4.24 6.53 -18.62
N PHE A 106 4.28 6.60 -19.95
CA PHE A 106 4.54 5.46 -20.82
C PHE A 106 5.65 5.77 -21.80
N LEU A 107 6.53 4.79 -22.00
CA LEU A 107 7.62 4.82 -22.96
C LEU A 107 7.35 3.78 -24.03
N VAL A 108 7.52 4.18 -25.29
CA VAL A 108 7.36 3.30 -26.44
C VAL A 108 8.55 3.41 -27.38
N ALA A 109 9.13 2.27 -27.75
CA ALA A 109 10.12 2.21 -28.82
C ALA A 109 9.42 2.03 -30.17
N THR A 110 9.65 2.92 -31.12
CA THR A 110 9.03 2.85 -32.46
C THR A 110 9.88 3.54 -33.53
N LYS A 111 9.72 3.10 -34.78
CA LYS A 111 10.26 3.78 -35.96
C LYS A 111 9.26 4.77 -36.60
N LYS A 112 8.00 4.78 -36.12
CA LYS A 112 6.92 5.65 -36.63
C LYS A 112 6.24 6.41 -35.48
N PRO A 113 6.97 7.30 -34.79
CA PRO A 113 6.46 7.97 -33.59
C PRO A 113 5.19 8.79 -33.86
N GLU A 114 5.13 9.55 -34.97
CA GLU A 114 3.96 10.36 -35.32
C GLU A 114 2.68 9.53 -35.50
N ALA A 115 2.78 8.42 -36.25
CA ALA A 115 1.64 7.52 -36.46
C ALA A 115 1.11 6.94 -35.14
N LEU A 116 2.01 6.63 -34.21
CA LEU A 116 1.64 6.13 -32.90
C LEU A 116 1.02 7.23 -32.01
N MET A 117 1.53 8.45 -32.06
CA MET A 117 0.92 9.59 -31.35
C MET A 117 -0.49 9.89 -31.86
N GLU A 118 -0.71 9.81 -33.18
CA GLU A 118 -2.03 9.92 -33.78
C GLU A 118 -2.98 8.77 -33.39
N ALA A 119 -2.44 7.56 -33.24
CA ALA A 119 -3.22 6.41 -32.78
C ALA A 119 -3.61 6.57 -31.30
N PHE A 120 -2.68 6.98 -30.45
CA PHE A 120 -2.81 7.06 -29.00
C PHE A 120 -3.90 8.01 -28.49
N VAL A 121 -4.28 9.03 -29.27
CA VAL A 121 -5.35 9.99 -28.89
C VAL A 121 -6.77 9.52 -29.22
N LYS A 122 -6.92 8.40 -29.94
CA LYS A 122 -8.21 7.89 -30.45
C LYS A 122 -8.97 6.90 -29.54
N PRO A 123 -8.33 6.13 -28.64
CA PRO A 123 -9.04 5.12 -27.85
C PRO A 123 -10.16 5.72 -26.99
N PRO A 124 -11.19 4.92 -26.68
CA PRO A 124 -12.38 5.40 -25.96
C PRO A 124 -12.11 5.80 -24.51
N TRP A 125 -10.95 5.46 -23.93
CA TRP A 125 -10.55 5.86 -22.59
C TRP A 125 -9.95 7.28 -22.54
N VAL A 126 -9.67 7.90 -23.70
CA VAL A 126 -9.26 9.30 -23.81
C VAL A 126 -10.49 10.20 -23.68
N GLU A 127 -10.43 11.17 -22.75
CA GLU A 127 -11.44 12.22 -22.58
C GLU A 127 -11.07 13.47 -23.38
N SER A 128 -9.83 13.93 -23.25
CA SER A 128 -9.34 15.10 -24.00
C SER A 128 -7.84 15.03 -24.24
N VAL A 129 -7.38 15.69 -25.30
CA VAL A 129 -5.95 15.84 -25.61
C VAL A 129 -5.45 17.10 -24.92
N ILE A 130 -4.42 16.98 -24.08
CA ILE A 130 -3.79 18.10 -23.39
C ILE A 130 -2.73 18.72 -24.29
N ALA A 131 -1.86 17.87 -24.86
CA ALA A 131 -0.83 18.26 -25.82
C ALA A 131 -0.52 17.07 -26.74
N SER A 132 -0.19 17.32 -28.00
CA SER A 132 0.24 16.28 -28.94
C SER A 132 1.32 16.84 -29.85
N GLY A 133 2.37 16.05 -30.04
CA GLY A 133 3.52 16.39 -30.86
C GLY A 133 4.16 15.14 -31.47
N PRO A 134 5.24 15.26 -32.25
CA PRO A 134 5.76 14.16 -33.05
C PRO A 134 6.24 12.94 -32.24
N THR A 135 6.77 13.17 -31.02
CA THR A 135 7.34 12.12 -30.16
C THR A 135 6.80 12.15 -28.73
N LYS A 136 5.92 13.09 -28.40
CA LYS A 136 5.29 13.19 -27.08
C LYS A 136 3.83 13.57 -27.21
N THR A 137 2.98 12.86 -26.48
CA THR A 137 1.55 13.18 -26.34
C THR A 137 1.12 13.08 -24.89
N SER A 138 0.32 14.04 -24.45
CA SER A 138 -0.34 14.08 -23.14
C SER A 138 -1.84 14.11 -23.34
N VAL A 139 -2.55 13.18 -22.70
CA VAL A 139 -4.01 13.07 -22.73
C VAL A 139 -4.57 13.06 -21.31
N ARG A 140 -5.83 13.46 -21.17
CA ARG A 140 -6.62 13.22 -19.98
C ARG A 140 -7.49 12.00 -20.22
N LEU A 141 -7.43 11.04 -19.30
CA LEU A 141 -8.28 9.86 -19.31
C LEU A 141 -9.68 10.18 -18.78
N LYS A 142 -10.66 9.34 -19.09
CA LYS A 142 -12.05 9.47 -18.59
C LYS A 142 -12.18 9.41 -17.07
N ASN A 143 -11.26 8.71 -16.40
CA ASN A 143 -11.19 8.68 -14.94
C ASN A 143 -10.51 9.94 -14.34
N GLY A 144 -10.08 10.88 -15.18
CA GLY A 144 -9.48 12.17 -14.78
C GLY A 144 -7.95 12.18 -14.74
N VAL A 145 -7.30 11.02 -14.75
CA VAL A 145 -5.84 10.87 -14.67
C VAL A 145 -5.18 11.45 -15.92
N GLN A 146 -4.09 12.19 -15.77
CA GLN A 146 -3.25 12.59 -16.89
C GLN A 146 -2.35 11.43 -17.31
N CYS A 147 -2.20 11.22 -18.61
CA CYS A 147 -1.35 10.19 -19.17
C CYS A 147 -0.40 10.79 -20.21
N ASP A 148 0.90 10.57 -20.03
CA ASP A 148 1.98 11.02 -20.90
C ASP A 148 2.60 9.83 -21.65
N LEU A 149 2.63 9.88 -22.98
CA LEU A 149 3.32 8.93 -23.84
C LEU A 149 4.56 9.58 -24.48
N ARG A 150 5.69 8.87 -24.46
CA ARG A 150 6.92 9.28 -25.13
C ARG A 150 7.43 8.19 -26.07
N ALA A 151 7.65 8.56 -27.32
CA ALA A 151 8.28 7.69 -28.30
C ALA A 151 9.78 7.94 -28.40
N VAL A 152 10.55 6.86 -28.42
CA VAL A 152 12.00 6.84 -28.60
C VAL A 152 12.40 5.73 -29.57
N SER A 153 13.66 5.71 -30.01
CA SER A 153 14.19 4.55 -30.75
C SER A 153 14.50 3.37 -29.82
N ASN A 154 14.68 2.17 -30.38
CA ASN A 154 15.10 1.00 -29.60
C ASN A 154 16.46 1.19 -28.91
N ALA A 155 17.37 1.96 -29.51
CA ALA A 155 18.69 2.23 -28.95
C ALA A 155 18.62 3.21 -27.77
N GLU A 156 17.67 4.15 -27.79
CA GLU A 156 17.46 5.12 -26.71
C GLU A 156 16.64 4.54 -25.55
N PHE A 157 15.83 3.51 -25.81
CA PHE A 157 14.89 2.92 -24.85
C PHE A 157 15.47 2.60 -23.46
N PRO A 158 16.64 1.96 -23.29
CA PRO A 158 17.17 1.68 -21.95
C PRO A 158 17.45 2.95 -21.15
N PHE A 159 17.95 4.01 -21.78
CA PHE A 159 18.26 5.28 -21.12
C PHE A 159 16.99 6.08 -20.83
N ALA A 160 16.06 6.09 -21.78
CA ALA A 160 14.77 6.74 -21.64
C ALA A 160 13.95 6.09 -20.50
N LEU A 161 13.89 4.75 -20.46
CA LEU A 161 13.18 4.03 -19.41
C LEU A 161 13.79 4.33 -18.03
N ALA A 162 15.12 4.29 -17.90
CA ALA A 162 15.79 4.65 -16.65
C ALA A 162 15.45 6.09 -16.23
N TYR A 163 15.56 7.05 -17.16
CA TYR A 163 15.29 8.45 -16.90
C TYR A 163 13.84 8.72 -16.51
N PHE A 164 12.87 8.23 -17.29
CA PHE A 164 11.44 8.49 -17.04
C PHE A 164 10.87 7.62 -15.92
N THR A 165 11.52 6.52 -15.55
CA THR A 165 11.21 5.83 -14.29
C THR A 165 11.60 6.68 -13.10
N GLY A 166 12.75 7.35 -13.15
CA GLY A 166 13.25 8.15 -12.04
C GLY A 166 13.57 7.32 -10.79
N SER A 167 13.49 7.87 -9.58
CA SER A 167 13.10 9.26 -9.27
C SER A 167 14.10 10.31 -9.78
N LYS A 168 13.78 11.59 -9.60
CA LYS A 168 14.71 12.69 -9.91
C LYS A 168 16.03 12.54 -9.14
N GLU A 169 15.95 12.17 -7.87
CA GLU A 169 17.08 11.99 -6.96
C GLU A 169 17.96 10.82 -7.43
N HIS A 170 17.34 9.67 -7.75
CA HIS A 170 18.02 8.52 -8.35
C HIS A 170 18.74 8.91 -9.65
N ASN A 171 18.05 9.62 -10.55
CA ASN A 171 18.64 10.09 -11.81
C ASN A 171 19.83 11.02 -11.60
N ILE A 172 19.78 11.92 -10.60
CA ILE A 172 20.92 12.80 -10.27
C ILE A 172 22.12 11.96 -9.85
N GLN A 173 21.93 10.93 -9.04
CA GLN A 173 23.01 10.05 -8.58
C GLN A 173 23.59 9.23 -9.74
N MET A 174 22.74 8.63 -10.58
CA MET A 174 23.15 7.90 -11.79
C MET A 174 23.96 8.78 -12.75
N ARG A 175 23.50 10.00 -13.04
CA ARG A 175 24.24 10.95 -13.89
C ARG A 175 25.56 11.41 -13.27
N SER A 176 25.56 11.69 -11.97
CA SER A 176 26.78 12.07 -11.25
C SER A 176 27.82 10.95 -11.29
N ARG A 177 27.38 9.69 -11.24
CA ARG A 177 28.23 8.52 -11.40
C ARG A 177 28.78 8.42 -12.82
N ALA A 178 27.94 8.54 -13.84
CA ALA A 178 28.37 8.56 -15.25
C ALA A 178 29.45 9.63 -15.50
N LEU A 179 29.28 10.84 -14.95
CA LEU A 179 30.25 11.92 -15.08
C LEU A 179 31.61 11.59 -14.47
N LYS A 180 31.66 10.82 -13.36
CA LYS A 180 32.93 10.35 -12.77
C LYS A 180 33.69 9.39 -13.68
N HIS A 181 33.00 8.73 -14.61
CA HIS A 181 33.60 7.88 -15.65
C HIS A 181 33.95 8.65 -16.94
N GLY A 182 33.71 9.96 -17.00
CA GLY A 182 33.86 10.74 -18.23
C GLY A 182 32.71 10.53 -19.22
N TRP A 183 31.53 10.12 -18.75
CA TRP A 183 30.35 9.88 -19.57
C TRP A 183 29.21 10.86 -19.24
N THR A 184 28.41 11.20 -20.24
CA THR A 184 27.11 11.87 -20.07
C THR A 184 26.00 10.83 -20.21
N LEU A 185 25.04 10.87 -19.27
CA LEU A 185 23.83 10.06 -19.30
C LEU A 185 22.60 10.97 -19.31
N ASN A 186 21.74 10.82 -20.32
CA ASN A 186 20.41 11.44 -20.36
C ASN A 186 19.40 10.47 -21.00
N GLU A 187 18.17 10.92 -21.24
CA GLU A 187 17.10 10.08 -21.76
C GLU A 187 17.30 9.57 -23.20
N TYR A 188 18.23 10.15 -23.97
CA TYR A 188 18.49 9.79 -25.37
C TYR A 188 19.90 9.26 -25.62
N ARG A 189 20.84 9.43 -24.69
CA ARG A 189 22.23 9.05 -24.93
C ARG A 189 22.97 8.65 -23.66
N PHE A 190 23.85 7.70 -23.86
CA PHE A 190 24.96 7.39 -22.98
C PHE A 190 26.24 7.46 -23.82
N ALA A 191 27.07 8.48 -23.58
CA ALA A 191 28.16 8.87 -24.49
C ALA A 191 29.33 9.50 -23.71
N PRO A 192 30.53 9.64 -24.31
CA PRO A 192 31.63 10.39 -23.71
C PRO A 192 31.27 11.85 -23.45
N THR A 193 31.84 12.46 -22.41
CA THR A 193 31.68 13.91 -22.14
C THR A 193 32.41 14.79 -23.15
N GLY A 194 33.42 14.25 -23.83
CA GLY A 194 34.17 14.92 -24.88
C GLY A 194 35.06 13.94 -25.66
N PRO A 195 35.76 14.41 -26.71
CA PRO A 195 36.52 13.57 -27.63
C PRO A 195 37.65 12.75 -26.96
N ASP A 196 38.21 13.26 -25.87
CA ASP A 196 39.30 12.61 -25.11
C ASP A 196 38.79 11.76 -23.94
N SER A 197 37.47 11.67 -23.75
CA SER A 197 36.86 10.87 -22.69
C SER A 197 36.74 9.39 -23.11
N PRO A 198 36.80 8.43 -22.17
CA PRO A 198 36.60 7.02 -22.49
C PRO A 198 35.23 6.77 -23.13
N GLU A 199 35.17 5.87 -24.11
CA GLU A 199 33.89 5.41 -24.67
C GLU A 199 33.13 4.54 -23.65
N PRO A 200 31.82 4.76 -23.45
CA PRO A 200 31.00 3.82 -22.71
C PRO A 200 30.86 2.49 -23.48
N PRO A 201 30.42 1.40 -22.83
CA PRO A 201 30.07 0.17 -23.54
C PRO A 201 28.99 0.41 -24.62
N ASP A 202 29.23 -0.09 -25.84
CA ASP A 202 28.32 0.09 -26.98
C ASP A 202 27.07 -0.81 -26.95
N ASP A 203 27.09 -1.88 -26.14
CA ASP A 203 26.09 -2.95 -26.12
C ASP A 203 25.11 -2.81 -24.94
N ILE A 204 24.36 -1.69 -24.91
CA ILE A 204 23.32 -1.45 -23.89
C ILE A 204 21.94 -1.49 -24.53
N HIS A 205 21.15 -2.48 -24.13
CA HIS A 205 19.82 -2.77 -24.64
C HIS A 205 18.73 -2.73 -23.56
N ASP A 206 19.14 -2.82 -22.28
CA ASP A 206 18.27 -2.74 -21.13
C ASP A 206 18.89 -1.97 -19.96
N GLU A 207 18.07 -1.73 -18.93
CA GLU A 207 18.50 -1.02 -17.73
C GLU A 207 19.53 -1.82 -16.91
N SER A 208 19.52 -3.16 -16.94
CA SER A 208 20.49 -3.98 -16.20
C SER A 208 21.90 -3.80 -16.75
N GLN A 209 22.03 -3.77 -18.07
CA GLN A 209 23.29 -3.46 -18.75
C GLN A 209 23.74 -2.02 -18.48
N LEU A 210 22.81 -1.05 -18.42
CA LEU A 210 23.13 0.32 -18.03
C LEU A 210 23.67 0.41 -16.60
N HIS A 211 23.03 -0.25 -15.62
CA HIS A 211 23.53 -0.29 -14.24
C HIS A 211 24.92 -0.94 -14.18
N ARG A 212 25.11 -2.06 -14.88
CA ARG A 212 26.40 -2.76 -14.94
C ARG A 212 27.50 -1.90 -15.55
N ALA A 213 27.20 -1.15 -16.62
CA ALA A 213 28.15 -0.22 -17.24
C ALA A 213 28.62 0.85 -16.24
N LEU A 214 27.75 1.26 -15.32
CA LEU A 214 28.07 2.17 -14.23
C LEU A 214 28.66 1.48 -13.00
N GLY A 215 28.96 0.18 -13.06
CA GLY A 215 29.50 -0.58 -11.94
C GLY A 215 28.51 -0.74 -10.79
N LEU A 216 27.24 -0.96 -11.11
CA LEU A 216 26.15 -1.19 -10.15
C LEU A 216 25.47 -2.53 -10.45
N GLU A 217 24.99 -3.21 -9.41
CA GLU A 217 23.93 -4.20 -9.54
C GLU A 217 22.64 -3.56 -10.10
N PHE A 218 21.77 -4.37 -10.71
CA PHE A 218 20.50 -3.85 -11.21
C PHE A 218 19.61 -3.38 -10.07
N ILE A 219 19.21 -2.10 -10.12
CA ILE A 219 18.34 -1.50 -9.11
C ILE A 219 16.90 -1.58 -9.59
N GLU A 220 16.11 -2.35 -8.85
CA GLU A 220 14.67 -2.49 -9.08
C GLU A 220 13.97 -1.12 -9.01
N PRO A 221 13.00 -0.83 -9.90
CA PRO A 221 12.31 0.47 -9.95
C PRO A 221 11.76 0.95 -8.60
N GLU A 222 11.27 0.04 -7.77
CA GLU A 222 10.70 0.34 -6.47
C GLU A 222 11.70 0.99 -5.51
N LEU A 223 13.00 0.68 -5.65
CA LEU A 223 14.07 1.16 -4.78
C LEU A 223 14.62 2.53 -5.21
N ARG A 224 14.27 3.03 -6.40
CA ARG A 224 14.84 4.23 -7.04
C ARG A 224 14.30 5.53 -6.45
N GLU A 225 14.61 5.78 -5.19
CA GLU A 225 14.13 6.92 -4.41
C GLU A 225 15.28 7.79 -3.85
N GLY A 226 16.52 7.58 -4.29
CA GLY A 226 17.70 8.34 -3.84
C GLY A 226 18.00 8.19 -2.35
N SER A 227 17.67 7.03 -1.77
CA SER A 227 17.65 6.77 -0.33
C SER A 227 18.66 5.68 0.09
N GLY A 228 19.74 5.48 -0.68
CA GLY A 228 20.82 4.54 -0.38
C GLY A 228 20.91 3.34 -1.33
N GLU A 229 20.09 3.29 -2.38
CA GLU A 229 20.06 2.21 -3.35
C GLU A 229 21.33 2.15 -4.22
N ILE A 230 21.95 3.30 -4.52
CA ILE A 230 23.18 3.35 -5.32
C ILE A 230 24.36 2.78 -4.55
N GLU A 231 24.51 3.17 -3.28
CA GLU A 231 25.57 2.67 -2.40
C GLU A 231 25.43 1.16 -2.18
N ALA A 232 24.20 0.67 -1.97
CA ALA A 232 23.95 -0.76 -1.83
C ALA A 232 24.24 -1.54 -3.13
N ALA A 233 23.88 -0.98 -4.29
CA ALA A 233 24.14 -1.61 -5.59
C ALA A 233 25.63 -1.64 -5.95
N GLU A 234 26.39 -0.63 -5.55
CA GLU A 234 27.85 -0.61 -5.70
C GLU A 234 28.53 -1.62 -4.77
N ALA A 235 28.04 -1.75 -3.53
CA ALA A 235 28.59 -2.67 -2.55
C ALA A 235 28.18 -4.15 -2.77
N GLY A 236 27.25 -4.42 -3.70
CA GLY A 236 26.68 -5.76 -3.89
C GLY A 236 25.83 -6.23 -2.71
N THR A 237 25.15 -5.29 -2.04
CA THR A 237 24.35 -5.54 -0.83
C THR A 237 22.88 -5.17 -1.03
N LEU A 238 22.39 -5.09 -2.27
CA LEU A 238 20.96 -4.94 -2.51
C LEU A 238 20.21 -6.16 -1.94
N PRO A 239 19.08 -5.95 -1.26
CA PRO A 239 18.27 -7.06 -0.77
C PRO A 239 17.65 -7.82 -1.95
N LYS A 240 17.59 -9.15 -1.84
CA LYS A 240 16.68 -9.93 -2.68
C LYS A 240 15.25 -9.68 -2.20
N LEU A 241 14.58 -8.76 -2.91
CA LEU A 241 13.23 -8.33 -2.59
C LEU A 241 12.24 -9.50 -2.60
N ILE A 242 11.20 -9.39 -1.78
CA ILE A 242 10.09 -10.33 -1.78
C ILE A 242 9.38 -10.37 -3.16
N GLU A 243 8.91 -11.56 -3.52
CA GLU A 243 8.14 -11.85 -4.73
C GLU A 243 6.75 -12.36 -4.33
N THR A 244 5.74 -12.17 -5.19
CA THR A 244 4.35 -12.57 -4.92
C THR A 244 4.23 -14.06 -4.62
N GLU A 245 4.98 -14.87 -5.36
CA GLU A 245 5.05 -16.33 -5.23
C GLU A 245 5.67 -16.78 -3.91
N ASN A 246 6.25 -15.86 -3.12
CA ASN A 246 6.76 -16.18 -1.79
C ASN A 246 5.63 -16.22 -0.74
N LEU A 247 4.47 -15.63 -1.01
CA LEU A 247 3.34 -15.64 -0.09
C LEU A 247 2.67 -17.02 -0.05
N ARG A 248 2.35 -17.46 1.17
CA ARG A 248 1.71 -18.75 1.44
C ARG A 248 0.40 -18.63 2.19
N GLY A 249 0.10 -17.45 2.72
CA GLY A 249 -1.15 -17.15 3.41
C GLY A 249 -1.16 -15.77 4.04
N THR A 250 -2.27 -15.41 4.67
CA THR A 250 -2.48 -14.06 5.25
C THR A 250 -3.40 -14.08 6.45
N PHE A 251 -3.38 -13.06 7.32
CA PHE A 251 -3.94 -13.12 8.68
C PHE A 251 -4.96 -12.02 9.04
N HIS A 252 -5.30 -11.08 8.17
CA HIS A 252 -6.28 -10.03 8.53
C HIS A 252 -7.36 -9.98 7.48
N ASN A 253 -8.44 -10.73 7.75
CA ASN A 253 -9.56 -10.91 6.85
C ASN A 253 -10.85 -11.02 7.66
N HIS A 254 -11.92 -10.47 7.10
CA HIS A 254 -13.20 -10.27 7.75
C HIS A 254 -14.26 -11.13 7.07
N THR A 255 -15.22 -11.60 7.85
CA THR A 255 -16.32 -12.44 7.37
C THR A 255 -17.65 -11.77 7.67
N THR A 256 -18.74 -12.38 7.20
CA THR A 256 -20.11 -11.98 7.61
C THR A 256 -20.36 -12.07 9.11
N ALA A 257 -19.43 -12.64 9.89
CA ALA A 257 -19.50 -12.59 11.34
C ALA A 257 -19.32 -11.18 11.87
N SER A 258 -18.57 -10.29 11.23
CA SER A 258 -18.52 -8.85 11.55
C SER A 258 -19.08 -8.02 10.39
N ASP A 259 -18.23 -7.36 9.60
CA ASP A 259 -18.57 -6.45 8.50
C ASP A 259 -18.06 -6.92 7.13
N GLY A 260 -17.55 -8.15 7.04
CA GLY A 260 -17.26 -8.80 5.77
C GLY A 260 -18.53 -9.16 4.99
N HIS A 261 -18.36 -9.34 3.68
CA HIS A 261 -19.44 -9.65 2.73
C HIS A 261 -19.44 -11.11 2.26
N ALA A 262 -18.53 -11.94 2.78
CA ALA A 262 -18.42 -13.35 2.47
C ALA A 262 -18.41 -14.19 3.75
N THR A 263 -19.00 -15.38 3.69
CA THR A 263 -18.97 -16.31 4.83
C THR A 263 -17.55 -16.82 5.08
N LEU A 264 -17.32 -17.36 6.27
CA LEU A 264 -16.05 -17.99 6.63
C LEU A 264 -15.58 -19.02 5.59
N ARG A 265 -16.50 -19.92 5.16
CA ARG A 265 -16.23 -20.91 4.11
C ARG A 265 -15.88 -20.27 2.77
N GLN A 266 -16.65 -19.27 2.33
CA GLN A 266 -16.39 -18.60 1.05
C GLN A 266 -15.00 -17.94 1.03
N MET A 267 -14.59 -17.32 2.14
CA MET A 267 -13.24 -16.75 2.28
C MET A 267 -12.16 -17.83 2.23
N ALA A 268 -12.37 -18.96 2.91
CA ALA A 268 -11.44 -20.10 2.88
C ALA A 268 -11.28 -20.67 1.47
N GLU A 269 -12.39 -20.95 0.78
CA GLU A 269 -12.41 -21.50 -0.58
C GLU A 269 -11.75 -20.55 -1.59
N ALA A 270 -12.00 -19.24 -1.49
CA ALA A 270 -11.34 -18.25 -2.33
C ALA A 270 -9.82 -18.17 -2.06
N ALA A 271 -9.40 -18.26 -0.80
CA ALA A 271 -7.98 -18.31 -0.46
C ALA A 271 -7.29 -19.56 -1.03
N MET A 272 -7.96 -20.71 -1.01
CA MET A 272 -7.46 -21.94 -1.63
C MET A 272 -7.37 -21.81 -3.16
N GLU A 273 -8.35 -21.16 -3.81
CA GLU A 273 -8.31 -20.90 -5.26
C GLU A 273 -7.15 -19.97 -5.66
N LEU A 274 -6.81 -19.02 -4.80
CA LEU A 274 -5.62 -18.17 -4.93
C LEU A 274 -4.29 -18.92 -4.67
N GLY A 275 -4.34 -20.19 -4.26
CA GLY A 275 -3.16 -21.00 -3.97
C GLY A 275 -2.53 -20.74 -2.60
N LEU A 276 -3.24 -20.08 -1.69
CA LEU A 276 -2.78 -19.94 -0.30
C LEU A 276 -2.92 -21.28 0.44
N GLU A 277 -1.96 -21.56 1.31
CA GLU A 277 -1.95 -22.74 2.18
C GLU A 277 -2.67 -22.50 3.51
N TYR A 278 -2.84 -21.23 3.88
CA TYR A 278 -3.56 -20.85 5.08
C TYR A 278 -4.17 -19.46 4.99
N LEU A 279 -5.24 -19.27 5.78
CA LEU A 279 -5.93 -18.00 5.94
C LEU A 279 -6.27 -17.77 7.41
N GLY A 280 -5.90 -16.62 7.93
CA GLY A 280 -6.28 -16.15 9.26
C GLY A 280 -7.48 -15.22 9.18
N ILE A 281 -8.43 -15.45 10.08
CA ILE A 281 -9.63 -14.62 10.25
C ILE A 281 -9.42 -13.69 11.43
N ALA A 282 -9.79 -12.43 11.27
CA ALA A 282 -9.61 -11.40 12.28
C ALA A 282 -10.83 -10.47 12.34
N ASP A 283 -12.02 -11.04 12.48
CA ASP A 283 -13.25 -10.26 12.65
C ASP A 283 -13.15 -9.33 13.89
N HIS A 284 -13.81 -8.17 13.79
CA HIS A 284 -13.72 -7.09 14.78
C HIS A 284 -14.27 -7.48 16.17
N SER A 285 -13.70 -6.87 17.21
CA SER A 285 -14.18 -6.98 18.59
C SER A 285 -15.37 -6.05 18.90
N LYS A 286 -15.97 -6.26 20.07
CA LYS A 286 -17.23 -5.69 20.56
C LYS A 286 -17.38 -4.16 20.48
N ALA A 287 -16.30 -3.41 20.70
CA ALA A 287 -16.30 -1.94 20.67
C ALA A 287 -16.56 -1.37 19.28
N SER A 288 -16.25 -2.12 18.23
CA SER A 288 -16.53 -1.78 16.83
C SER A 288 -18.00 -2.05 16.45
N PHE A 289 -18.91 -1.32 17.12
CA PHE A 289 -20.36 -1.47 16.93
C PHE A 289 -20.81 -1.23 15.48
N GLN A 290 -20.18 -0.28 14.78
CA GLN A 290 -20.49 0.02 13.38
C GLN A 290 -20.14 -1.14 12.44
N ALA A 291 -19.18 -1.97 12.83
CA ALA A 291 -18.73 -3.14 12.08
C ALA A 291 -19.38 -4.45 12.59
N ASN A 292 -20.45 -4.36 13.39
CA ASN A 292 -21.12 -5.53 13.96
C ASN A 292 -20.16 -6.46 14.74
N GLY A 293 -19.18 -5.86 15.42
CA GLY A 293 -18.11 -6.57 16.14
C GLY A 293 -18.64 -7.66 17.08
N LEU A 294 -17.86 -8.75 17.20
CA LEU A 294 -18.25 -9.94 17.91
C LEU A 294 -18.16 -9.71 19.42
N ASP A 295 -19.15 -10.22 20.14
CA ASP A 295 -19.03 -10.41 21.58
C ASP A 295 -18.34 -11.75 21.88
N GLU A 296 -18.11 -12.00 23.17
CA GLU A 296 -17.38 -13.16 23.67
C GLU A 296 -18.05 -14.49 23.30
N ALA A 297 -19.39 -14.51 23.13
CA ALA A 297 -20.14 -15.70 22.75
C ALA A 297 -20.06 -15.96 21.24
N ARG A 298 -20.20 -14.90 20.43
CA ARG A 298 -20.08 -14.98 18.97
C ARG A 298 -18.67 -15.36 18.54
N LEU A 299 -17.63 -14.82 19.20
CA LEU A 299 -16.25 -15.20 18.91
C LEU A 299 -16.03 -16.70 19.15
N ARG A 300 -16.46 -17.24 20.30
CA ARG A 300 -16.34 -18.68 20.57
C ARG A 300 -17.11 -19.56 19.59
N ALA A 301 -18.27 -19.10 19.12
CA ALA A 301 -19.01 -19.80 18.07
C ALA A 301 -18.19 -19.86 16.76
N GLN A 302 -17.55 -18.76 16.37
CA GLN A 302 -16.67 -18.73 15.20
C GLN A 302 -15.43 -19.62 15.40
N LEU A 303 -14.86 -19.70 16.61
CA LEU A 303 -13.75 -20.61 16.90
C LEU A 303 -14.14 -22.08 16.63
N GLU A 304 -15.35 -22.48 17.00
CA GLU A 304 -15.82 -23.85 16.72
C GLU A 304 -16.07 -24.07 15.23
N GLU A 305 -16.65 -23.09 14.52
CA GLU A 305 -16.83 -23.16 13.07
C GLU A 305 -15.49 -23.32 12.34
N ILE A 306 -14.46 -22.57 12.75
CA ILE A 306 -13.09 -22.71 12.22
C ILE A 306 -12.52 -24.11 12.49
N ARG A 307 -12.75 -24.67 13.69
CA ARG A 307 -12.31 -26.04 14.02
C ARG A 307 -13.00 -27.09 13.16
N GLU A 308 -14.30 -26.94 12.90
CA GLU A 308 -15.06 -27.83 12.02
C GLU A 308 -14.53 -27.78 10.58
N LEU A 309 -14.35 -26.58 10.03
CA LEU A 309 -13.78 -26.40 8.69
C LEU A 309 -12.35 -26.92 8.58
N ASN A 310 -11.52 -26.72 9.60
CA ASN A 310 -10.15 -27.26 9.62
C ASN A 310 -10.13 -28.80 9.58
N ARG A 311 -11.14 -29.50 10.14
CA ARG A 311 -11.24 -30.97 10.00
C ARG A 311 -11.57 -31.38 8.56
N GLU A 312 -12.28 -30.55 7.83
CA GLU A 312 -12.66 -30.78 6.43
C GLU A 312 -11.53 -30.47 5.45
N PHE A 313 -10.84 -29.35 5.65
CA PHE A 313 -9.79 -28.87 4.74
C PHE A 313 -8.42 -29.50 4.96
N ALA A 314 -8.23 -30.23 6.06
CA ALA A 314 -6.99 -30.94 6.32
C ALA A 314 -6.74 -32.07 5.29
N PRO A 315 -5.47 -32.30 4.89
CA PRO A 315 -4.24 -31.61 5.33
C PRO A 315 -3.86 -30.39 4.46
N ASP A 316 -4.64 -30.08 3.44
CA ASP A 316 -4.22 -29.24 2.33
C ASP A 316 -4.29 -27.73 2.65
N PHE A 317 -5.15 -27.35 3.60
CA PHE A 317 -5.33 -25.94 3.98
C PHE A 317 -5.63 -25.78 5.47
N ARG A 318 -5.24 -24.65 6.05
CA ARG A 318 -5.54 -24.32 7.45
C ARG A 318 -6.10 -22.91 7.63
N LEU A 319 -7.23 -22.84 8.31
CA LEU A 319 -7.74 -21.62 8.90
C LEU A 319 -7.08 -21.35 10.26
N PHE A 320 -6.63 -20.11 10.47
CA PHE A 320 -6.16 -19.61 11.75
C PHE A 320 -7.25 -18.76 12.40
N ALA A 321 -7.56 -19.05 13.66
CA ALA A 321 -8.59 -18.36 14.42
C ALA A 321 -8.01 -17.16 15.15
N GLY A 322 -8.24 -15.96 14.64
CA GLY A 322 -7.85 -14.70 15.27
C GLY A 322 -9.01 -13.73 15.47
N SER A 323 -8.67 -12.52 15.89
CA SER A 323 -9.59 -11.39 15.99
C SER A 323 -8.81 -10.09 15.88
N GLU A 324 -9.42 -9.09 15.24
CA GLU A 324 -8.95 -7.71 15.34
C GLU A 324 -9.57 -7.05 16.59
N VAL A 325 -8.72 -6.87 17.59
CA VAL A 325 -9.07 -6.41 18.92
C VAL A 325 -8.84 -4.92 19.01
N ASP A 326 -9.90 -4.18 19.34
CA ASP A 326 -9.80 -2.75 19.57
C ASP A 326 -8.86 -2.41 20.73
N ILE A 327 -7.96 -1.46 20.48
CA ILE A 327 -7.19 -0.79 21.52
C ILE A 327 -8.07 0.33 22.07
N LEU A 328 -8.54 0.21 23.32
CA LEU A 328 -9.36 1.21 23.98
C LEU A 328 -8.56 2.50 24.27
N LYS A 329 -9.26 3.58 24.62
CA LYS A 329 -8.65 4.91 24.80
C LYS A 329 -7.45 4.91 25.76
N ASP A 330 -7.50 4.08 26.81
CA ASP A 330 -6.45 3.98 27.84
C ASP A 330 -5.35 2.95 27.50
N GLY A 331 -5.42 2.31 26.33
CA GLY A 331 -4.50 1.27 25.87
C GLY A 331 -4.84 -0.14 26.37
N SER A 332 -5.94 -0.33 27.12
CA SER A 332 -6.47 -1.67 27.38
C SER A 332 -7.09 -2.27 26.12
N LEU A 333 -7.24 -3.59 26.10
CA LEU A 333 -7.81 -4.33 24.97
C LEU A 333 -9.29 -4.60 25.20
N ASP A 334 -10.05 -4.67 24.12
CA ASP A 334 -11.51 -4.84 24.15
C ASP A 334 -11.97 -6.27 24.52
N PHE A 335 -11.06 -7.24 24.54
CA PHE A 335 -11.29 -8.58 25.08
C PHE A 335 -10.38 -8.90 26.27
N PRO A 336 -10.86 -9.72 27.23
CA PRO A 336 -10.05 -10.17 28.35
C PRO A 336 -9.00 -11.20 27.94
N ASP A 337 -7.90 -11.27 28.69
CA ASP A 337 -6.74 -12.12 28.39
C ASP A 337 -7.09 -13.62 28.28
N ASP A 338 -8.06 -14.11 29.07
CA ASP A 338 -8.51 -15.50 29.02
C ASP A 338 -9.14 -15.87 27.67
N LEU A 339 -9.94 -14.96 27.09
CA LEU A 339 -10.49 -15.12 25.75
C LEU A 339 -9.40 -14.98 24.67
N LEU A 340 -8.48 -14.02 24.82
CA LEU A 340 -7.37 -13.85 23.89
C LEU A 340 -6.43 -15.07 23.85
N ALA A 341 -6.32 -15.81 24.96
CA ALA A 341 -5.56 -17.06 25.03
C ALA A 341 -6.19 -18.20 24.20
N GLU A 342 -7.48 -18.15 23.92
CA GLU A 342 -8.18 -19.13 23.07
C GLU A 342 -7.88 -18.94 21.57
N LEU A 343 -7.35 -17.78 21.16
CA LEU A 343 -7.04 -17.44 19.77
C LEU A 343 -5.67 -17.97 19.33
N ASP A 344 -5.55 -18.35 18.05
CA ASP A 344 -4.28 -18.67 17.40
C ASP A 344 -3.36 -17.44 17.35
N TYR A 345 -3.95 -16.25 17.12
CA TYR A 345 -3.27 -14.96 17.14
C TYR A 345 -4.27 -13.82 17.40
N ALA A 346 -3.78 -12.64 17.74
CA ALA A 346 -4.61 -11.44 17.86
C ALA A 346 -3.92 -10.24 17.19
N VAL A 347 -4.72 -9.44 16.47
CA VAL A 347 -4.31 -8.17 15.87
C VAL A 347 -4.85 -7.06 16.75
N ALA A 348 -4.02 -6.13 17.22
CA ALA A 348 -4.49 -4.96 17.96
C ALA A 348 -4.50 -3.73 17.07
N SER A 349 -5.61 -2.98 17.05
CA SER A 349 -5.78 -1.82 16.16
C SER A 349 -6.49 -0.65 16.85
N VAL A 350 -6.25 0.57 16.38
CA VAL A 350 -6.95 1.77 16.86
C VAL A 350 -8.06 2.14 15.86
N HIS A 351 -9.33 2.06 16.27
CA HIS A 351 -10.49 2.48 15.44
C HIS A 351 -11.24 3.71 15.93
N SER A 352 -10.85 4.24 17.09
CA SER A 352 -11.53 5.38 17.70
C SER A 352 -10.57 6.34 18.38
N VAL A 353 -11.04 7.58 18.60
CA VAL A 353 -10.30 8.65 19.30
C VAL A 353 -8.96 8.97 18.61
N PHE A 354 -9.00 9.26 17.31
CA PHE A 354 -7.81 9.55 16.48
C PHE A 354 -7.13 10.89 16.76
N ASN A 355 -7.70 11.72 17.62
CA ASN A 355 -7.24 13.09 17.86
C ASN A 355 -6.56 13.27 19.23
N LEU A 356 -6.00 12.20 19.79
CA LEU A 356 -5.15 12.29 20.99
C LEU A 356 -3.83 13.00 20.67
N PRO A 357 -3.21 13.68 21.65
CA PRO A 357 -1.83 14.13 21.53
C PRO A 357 -0.87 12.97 21.22
N GLU A 358 0.20 13.24 20.46
CA GLU A 358 1.14 12.21 20.00
C GLU A 358 1.64 11.29 21.13
N ALA A 359 2.03 11.88 22.28
CA ALA A 359 2.53 11.13 23.42
C ALA A 359 1.47 10.19 24.01
N GLU A 360 0.21 10.63 24.10
CA GLU A 360 -0.89 9.81 24.62
C GLU A 360 -1.28 8.69 23.64
N MET A 361 -1.32 8.98 22.33
CA MET A 361 -1.58 7.96 21.30
C MET A 361 -0.46 6.92 21.28
N THR A 362 0.79 7.35 21.39
CA THR A 362 1.95 6.46 21.45
C THR A 362 1.85 5.55 22.66
N GLU A 363 1.63 6.08 23.87
CA GLU A 363 1.51 5.27 25.09
C GLU A 363 0.33 4.28 25.02
N ARG A 364 -0.82 4.71 24.47
CA ARG A 364 -1.98 3.85 24.23
C ARG A 364 -1.61 2.62 23.40
N ILE A 365 -0.86 2.80 22.31
CA ILE A 365 -0.44 1.70 21.44
C ILE A 365 0.65 0.86 22.11
N LEU A 366 1.62 1.48 22.79
CA LEU A 366 2.70 0.79 23.50
C LEU A 366 2.16 -0.19 24.55
N ARG A 367 1.12 0.21 25.29
CA ARG A 367 0.44 -0.65 26.26
C ARG A 367 -0.17 -1.90 25.62
N ALA A 368 -0.81 -1.77 24.46
CA ALA A 368 -1.35 -2.90 23.71
C ALA A 368 -0.24 -3.81 23.15
N VAL A 369 0.82 -3.22 22.60
CA VAL A 369 2.00 -3.94 22.08
C VAL A 369 2.68 -4.79 23.16
N ALA A 370 2.69 -4.34 24.41
CA ALA A 370 3.27 -5.07 25.53
C ALA A 370 2.44 -6.28 26.01
N ASN A 371 1.15 -6.37 25.66
CA ASN A 371 0.33 -7.51 26.09
C ASN A 371 0.82 -8.81 25.41
N PRO A 372 1.05 -9.90 26.16
CA PRO A 372 1.62 -11.15 25.63
C PRO A 372 0.70 -11.86 24.61
N HIS A 373 -0.61 -11.60 24.64
CA HIS A 373 -1.57 -12.21 23.75
C HIS A 373 -1.68 -11.51 22.38
N ILE A 374 -1.27 -10.25 22.28
CA ILE A 374 -1.26 -9.49 21.02
C ILE A 374 -0.08 -9.94 20.16
N THR A 375 -0.39 -10.54 19.02
CA THR A 375 0.62 -11.08 18.09
C THR A 375 1.05 -10.03 17.09
N MET A 376 0.10 -9.24 16.59
CA MET A 376 0.33 -8.24 15.55
C MET A 376 -0.25 -6.88 15.95
N LEU A 377 0.42 -5.81 15.53
CA LEU A 377 -0.15 -4.45 15.52
C LEU A 377 -0.70 -4.16 14.13
N GLY A 378 -2.02 -3.97 14.03
CA GLY A 378 -2.73 -3.66 12.78
C GLY A 378 -2.59 -2.17 12.41
N HIS A 379 -2.63 -1.88 11.10
CA HIS A 379 -2.59 -0.54 10.46
C HIS A 379 -2.26 0.63 11.42
N PRO A 380 -0.97 0.76 11.83
CA PRO A 380 -0.56 1.49 13.05
C PRO A 380 -0.74 3.01 13.03
N THR A 381 -1.08 3.60 11.90
CA THR A 381 -1.28 5.05 11.75
C THR A 381 -2.74 5.43 11.60
N GLY A 382 -3.60 4.44 11.32
CA GLY A 382 -5.01 4.64 10.99
C GLY A 382 -5.23 5.51 9.75
N ARG A 383 -4.22 5.74 8.92
CA ARG A 383 -4.37 6.56 7.70
C ARG A 383 -5.33 5.92 6.70
N LEU A 384 -5.93 6.76 5.87
CA LEU A 384 -6.61 6.35 4.64
C LEU A 384 -6.12 7.25 3.50
N LEU A 385 -5.41 6.68 2.53
CA LEU A 385 -4.83 7.39 1.40
C LEU A 385 -5.89 8.25 0.68
N LEU A 386 -5.55 9.53 0.50
CA LEU A 386 -6.39 10.56 -0.12
C LEU A 386 -7.72 10.84 0.62
N LYS A 387 -7.85 10.38 1.88
CA LYS A 387 -9.08 10.54 2.67
C LYS A 387 -8.83 11.00 4.10
N ARG A 388 -7.87 10.41 4.80
CA ARG A 388 -7.57 10.64 6.21
C ARG A 388 -6.05 10.57 6.45
N GLU A 389 -5.48 11.63 6.98
CA GLU A 389 -4.09 11.63 7.46
C GLU A 389 -3.89 10.66 8.64
N SER A 390 -2.64 10.27 8.85
CA SER A 390 -2.25 9.53 10.06
C SER A 390 -2.64 10.31 11.31
N TYR A 391 -3.09 9.62 12.36
CA TYR A 391 -3.15 10.26 13.67
C TYR A 391 -1.72 10.56 14.16
N ALA A 392 -1.58 11.54 15.07
CA ALA A 392 -0.28 11.88 15.65
C ALA A 392 0.25 10.69 16.48
N VAL A 393 1.34 10.06 16.04
CA VAL A 393 1.95 8.90 16.69
C VAL A 393 3.45 8.83 16.40
N ASN A 394 4.24 8.43 17.40
CA ASN A 394 5.68 8.23 17.26
C ASN A 394 6.00 6.82 16.74
N ILE A 395 6.07 6.66 15.42
CA ILE A 395 6.36 5.38 14.77
C ILE A 395 7.72 4.76 15.17
N PRO A 396 8.82 5.53 15.28
CA PRO A 396 10.08 4.99 15.82
C PRO A 396 9.91 4.29 17.17
N ALA A 397 9.18 4.88 18.12
CA ALA A 397 8.93 4.30 19.44
C ALA A 397 8.09 3.01 19.35
N ILE A 398 7.08 2.99 18.48
CA ILE A 398 6.27 1.79 18.22
C ILE A 398 7.13 0.65 17.68
N ILE A 399 7.98 0.91 16.68
CA ILE A 399 8.89 -0.08 16.11
C ILE A 399 9.83 -0.65 17.19
N GLU A 400 10.37 0.21 18.06
CA GLU A 400 11.23 -0.22 19.16
C GLU A 400 10.53 -1.12 20.16
N ALA A 401 9.28 -0.78 20.52
CA ALA A 401 8.50 -1.60 21.41
C ALA A 401 8.08 -2.93 20.77
N CYS A 402 7.72 -2.94 19.49
CA CYS A 402 7.44 -4.17 18.75
C CYS A 402 8.67 -5.09 18.72
N ALA A 403 9.86 -4.54 18.47
CA ALA A 403 11.11 -5.30 18.53
C ALA A 403 11.38 -5.88 19.92
N ALA A 404 11.17 -5.09 20.99
CA ALA A 404 11.40 -5.52 22.36
C ALA A 404 10.41 -6.61 22.84
N ASN A 405 9.17 -6.58 22.34
CA ASN A 405 8.10 -7.49 22.75
C ASN A 405 7.91 -8.67 21.78
N GLY A 406 8.61 -8.70 20.65
CA GLY A 406 8.37 -9.68 19.58
C GLY A 406 7.00 -9.53 18.89
N THR A 407 6.41 -8.33 18.94
CA THR A 407 5.15 -8.03 18.26
C THR A 407 5.42 -7.79 16.78
N ILE A 408 4.65 -8.45 15.92
CA ILE A 408 4.72 -8.32 14.47
C ILE A 408 4.01 -7.02 14.08
N ILE A 409 4.50 -6.31 13.06
CA ILE A 409 3.79 -5.14 12.51
C ILE A 409 3.11 -5.55 11.21
N GLU A 410 1.86 -5.14 11.06
CA GLU A 410 1.12 -5.30 9.81
C GLU A 410 1.61 -4.31 8.73
N LEU A 411 1.78 -4.81 7.51
CA LEU A 411 1.65 -4.05 6.29
C LEU A 411 0.25 -4.34 5.72
N ASN A 412 -0.67 -3.45 6.01
CA ASN A 412 -2.04 -3.53 5.55
C ASN A 412 -2.06 -3.19 4.07
N ALA A 413 -2.33 -4.20 3.25
CA ALA A 413 -2.24 -4.19 1.81
C ALA A 413 -3.50 -3.62 1.16
N SER A 414 -4.54 -3.27 1.93
CA SER A 414 -5.68 -2.52 1.39
C SER A 414 -5.17 -1.28 0.67
N PRO A 415 -5.60 -1.02 -0.58
CA PRO A 415 -5.13 0.12 -1.34
C PRO A 415 -5.57 1.45 -0.72
N TRP A 416 -6.54 1.43 0.19
CA TRP A 416 -6.90 2.60 0.99
C TRP A 416 -5.91 2.90 2.10
N ARG A 417 -5.05 1.95 2.53
CA ARG A 417 -4.21 2.09 3.72
C ARG A 417 -2.72 2.09 3.38
N LEU A 418 -2.22 0.96 2.86
CA LEU A 418 -0.78 0.69 2.68
C LEU A 418 0.03 1.02 3.95
N ASP A 419 -0.40 0.50 5.10
CA ASP A 419 0.04 0.92 6.44
C ASP A 419 0.53 -0.30 7.25
N LEU A 420 1.77 -0.41 7.70
CA LEU A 420 2.78 0.66 7.86
C LEU A 420 3.39 1.19 6.55
N ASP A 421 3.56 2.52 6.49
CA ASP A 421 4.21 3.18 5.36
C ASP A 421 5.59 2.59 5.04
N TRP A 422 5.86 2.41 3.73
CA TRP A 422 7.07 1.73 3.26
C TRP A 422 8.38 2.36 3.74
N ARG A 423 8.37 3.66 4.06
CA ARG A 423 9.53 4.42 4.53
C ARG A 423 10.06 3.91 5.88
N TRP A 424 9.22 3.23 6.66
CA TRP A 424 9.59 2.73 7.99
C TRP A 424 10.14 1.30 7.99
N TRP A 425 9.93 0.52 6.92
CA TRP A 425 10.28 -0.90 6.89
C TRP A 425 11.78 -1.18 7.01
N ARG A 426 12.64 -0.30 6.49
CA ARG A 426 14.10 -0.41 6.68
C ARG A 426 14.49 -0.34 8.16
N MET A 427 13.86 0.56 8.92
CA MET A 427 14.09 0.65 10.37
C MET A 427 13.53 -0.58 11.10
N ALA A 428 12.31 -0.99 10.75
CA ALA A 428 11.64 -2.14 11.37
C ALA A 428 12.41 -3.45 11.16
N SER A 429 12.78 -3.77 9.92
CA SER A 429 13.56 -4.96 9.57
C SER A 429 14.95 -4.94 10.22
N ALA A 430 15.64 -3.79 10.25
CA ALA A 430 16.94 -3.66 10.91
C ALA A 430 16.90 -3.94 12.43
N LYS A 431 15.75 -3.73 13.08
CA LYS A 431 15.51 -4.10 14.49
C LYS A 431 14.95 -5.51 14.66
N GLY A 432 14.78 -6.28 13.58
CA GLY A 432 14.28 -7.65 13.60
C GLY A 432 12.75 -7.76 13.70
N VAL A 433 12.01 -6.66 13.56
CA VAL A 433 10.54 -6.69 13.55
C VAL A 433 10.06 -7.38 12.27
N LYS A 434 9.20 -8.39 12.42
CA LYS A 434 8.58 -9.06 11.28
C LYS A 434 7.43 -8.24 10.71
N CYS A 435 7.27 -8.31 9.40
CA CYS A 435 6.14 -7.78 8.66
C CYS A 435 5.08 -8.88 8.46
N SER A 436 3.80 -8.58 8.65
CA SER A 436 2.70 -9.39 8.15
C SER A 436 1.97 -8.62 7.06
N ILE A 437 2.02 -9.08 5.81
CA ILE A 437 1.29 -8.48 4.69
C ILE A 437 -0.14 -9.01 4.73
N ASN A 438 -1.10 -8.15 5.06
CA ASN A 438 -2.50 -8.56 5.17
C ASN A 438 -3.43 -7.65 4.37
N PRO A 439 -4.38 -8.20 3.59
CA PRO A 439 -5.23 -7.41 2.70
C PRO A 439 -6.31 -6.62 3.44
N ASP A 440 -6.64 -6.96 4.70
CA ASP A 440 -7.80 -6.39 5.38
C ASP A 440 -9.08 -6.68 4.57
N ALA A 441 -9.17 -7.92 4.08
CA ALA A 441 -10.15 -8.30 3.07
C ALA A 441 -11.55 -8.45 3.70
N HIS A 442 -12.50 -7.66 3.20
CA HIS A 442 -13.92 -7.73 3.57
C HIS A 442 -14.77 -8.44 2.50
N SER A 443 -14.14 -9.03 1.51
CA SER A 443 -14.75 -9.84 0.45
C SER A 443 -13.71 -10.80 -0.13
N ILE A 444 -14.15 -11.78 -0.91
CA ILE A 444 -13.25 -12.71 -1.60
C ILE A 444 -12.32 -11.97 -2.59
N ASP A 445 -12.82 -10.94 -3.28
CA ASP A 445 -12.01 -10.14 -4.21
C ASP A 445 -10.92 -9.36 -3.47
N GLY A 446 -11.21 -8.92 -2.24
CA GLY A 446 -10.26 -8.19 -1.39
C GLY A 446 -9.00 -8.99 -1.06
N LEU A 447 -9.03 -10.34 -1.14
CA LEU A 447 -7.82 -11.15 -0.96
C LEU A 447 -6.73 -10.83 -1.99
N GLN A 448 -7.11 -10.35 -3.18
CA GLN A 448 -6.16 -9.97 -4.24
C GLN A 448 -5.36 -8.71 -3.90
N ASP A 449 -5.78 -7.93 -2.90
CA ASP A 449 -5.06 -6.73 -2.45
C ASP A 449 -3.66 -7.04 -1.91
N LEU A 450 -3.36 -8.31 -1.60
CA LEU A 450 -2.00 -8.79 -1.30
C LEU A 450 -0.95 -8.32 -2.33
N TRP A 451 -1.34 -8.16 -3.60
CA TRP A 451 -0.50 -7.61 -4.64
C TRP A 451 0.02 -6.20 -4.31
N HIS A 452 -0.84 -5.33 -3.79
CA HIS A 452 -0.46 -3.98 -3.37
C HIS A 452 0.52 -4.01 -2.19
N GLY A 453 0.30 -4.94 -1.25
CA GLY A 453 1.18 -5.19 -0.12
C GLY A 453 2.59 -5.62 -0.55
N ILE A 454 2.70 -6.51 -1.55
CA ILE A 454 4.00 -6.92 -2.10
C ILE A 454 4.75 -5.74 -2.72
N ARG A 455 4.07 -4.89 -3.50
CA ARG A 455 4.70 -3.69 -4.07
C ARG A 455 5.23 -2.75 -2.99
N ALA A 456 4.45 -2.52 -1.94
CA ALA A 456 4.86 -1.69 -0.81
C ALA A 456 6.01 -2.33 0.01
N ALA A 457 5.99 -3.66 0.20
CA ALA A 457 7.06 -4.41 0.87
C ALA A 457 8.39 -4.34 0.10
N ARG A 458 8.34 -4.56 -1.23
CA ARG A 458 9.49 -4.41 -2.13
C ARG A 458 10.08 -3.01 -2.04
N LYS A 459 9.23 -1.99 -2.09
CA LYS A 459 9.64 -0.59 -1.90
C LYS A 459 10.25 -0.30 -0.53
N GLY A 460 9.78 -1.00 0.50
CA GLY A 460 10.32 -0.99 1.87
C GLY A 460 11.60 -1.81 2.06
N TRP A 461 12.20 -2.35 0.98
CA TRP A 461 13.40 -3.20 1.00
C TRP A 461 13.21 -4.55 1.70
N LEU A 462 11.96 -5.00 1.86
CA LEU A 462 11.69 -6.25 2.54
C LEU A 462 12.06 -7.46 1.67
N THR A 463 12.71 -8.43 2.30
CA THR A 463 13.02 -9.73 1.73
C THR A 463 12.01 -10.77 2.19
N ARG A 464 12.08 -11.96 1.59
CA ARG A 464 11.32 -13.13 2.08
C ARG A 464 11.50 -13.37 3.59
N ALA A 465 12.71 -13.17 4.12
CA ALA A 465 13.00 -13.46 5.53
C ALA A 465 12.33 -12.47 6.50
N ASP A 466 11.96 -11.28 6.05
CA ASP A 466 11.33 -10.25 6.87
C ASP A 466 9.83 -10.45 7.03
N VAL A 467 9.20 -11.24 6.14
CA VAL A 467 7.75 -11.36 6.00
C VAL A 467 7.24 -12.70 6.52
N LEU A 468 6.35 -12.64 7.52
CA LEU A 468 5.73 -13.79 8.18
C LEU A 468 4.99 -14.70 7.20
N ASN A 469 4.28 -14.09 6.25
CA ASN A 469 3.42 -14.75 5.26
C ASN A 469 4.15 -15.73 4.32
N THR A 470 5.48 -15.78 4.38
CA THR A 470 6.31 -16.64 3.52
C THR A 470 6.69 -17.96 4.17
N LEU A 471 6.32 -18.13 5.44
CA LEU A 471 6.63 -19.31 6.24
C LEU A 471 5.70 -20.48 5.89
N PRO A 472 6.20 -21.73 5.84
CA PRO A 472 5.34 -22.91 5.83
C PRO A 472 4.48 -22.99 7.08
N LEU A 473 3.42 -23.80 6.99
CA LEU A 473 2.43 -23.96 8.05
C LEU A 473 3.03 -24.30 9.44
N ASP A 474 4.01 -25.19 9.51
CA ASP A 474 4.69 -25.57 10.77
C ASP A 474 5.47 -24.40 11.40
N LYS A 475 6.17 -23.63 10.55
CA LYS A 475 6.96 -22.48 10.99
C LYS A 475 6.11 -21.27 11.30
N VAL A 476 5.03 -21.04 10.55
CA VAL A 476 4.15 -19.90 10.80
C VAL A 476 3.38 -20.07 12.09
N TRP A 477 2.91 -21.29 12.39
CA TRP A 477 2.32 -21.62 13.69
C TRP A 477 3.29 -21.29 14.83
N SER A 478 4.54 -21.78 14.73
CA SER A 478 5.57 -21.53 15.73
C SER A 478 5.87 -20.04 15.90
N ALA A 479 5.88 -19.27 14.80
CA ALA A 479 6.12 -17.84 14.82
C ALA A 479 5.01 -17.05 15.52
N LEU A 480 3.74 -17.42 15.31
CA LEU A 480 2.60 -16.78 16.00
C LEU A 480 2.64 -17.04 17.52
N GLN A 481 3.11 -18.21 17.95
CA GLN A 481 3.20 -18.56 19.38
C GLN A 481 4.46 -18.03 20.08
N ALA A 482 5.47 -17.57 19.32
CA ALA A 482 6.80 -17.26 19.87
C ALA A 482 6.76 -16.20 20.98
N LYS A 483 5.96 -15.15 20.81
CA LYS A 483 5.80 -14.09 21.82
C LYS A 483 5.20 -14.61 23.12
N ARG A 484 4.12 -15.38 23.04
CA ARG A 484 3.46 -15.99 24.22
C ARG A 484 4.41 -16.92 24.95
N ALA A 485 5.13 -17.76 24.20
CA ALA A 485 6.12 -18.67 24.75
C ALA A 485 7.25 -17.92 25.49
N ALA A 486 7.76 -16.81 24.92
CA ALA A 486 8.77 -15.98 25.57
C ALA A 486 8.25 -15.31 26.86
N ALA A 487 6.95 -15.02 26.93
CA ALA A 487 6.28 -14.47 28.11
C ALA A 487 5.84 -15.56 29.13
N GLY A 488 6.05 -16.85 28.85
CA GLY A 488 5.63 -17.94 29.73
C GLY A 488 4.11 -18.18 29.76
N VAL A 489 3.39 -17.72 28.73
CA VAL A 489 1.94 -17.87 28.59
C VAL A 489 1.64 -19.06 27.68
N SER A 490 0.68 -19.92 28.07
CA SER A 490 0.25 -21.05 27.24
C SER A 490 -0.49 -20.57 25.99
N GLY A 491 -0.19 -21.18 24.84
CA GLY A 491 -0.96 -20.98 23.61
C GLY A 491 -2.31 -21.71 23.63
N PRO A 492 -3.13 -21.52 22.59
CA PRO A 492 -4.38 -22.28 22.43
C PRO A 492 -4.07 -23.78 22.31
N VAL A 493 -4.98 -24.60 22.82
CA VAL A 493 -4.89 -26.07 22.84
C VAL A 493 -5.38 -26.67 21.54
#